data_AF-A0A847QCA3-F1
#
_entry.id   AF-A0A847QCA3-F1
#
_cell.length_a   1.000
_cell.length_b   1.000
_cell.length_c   1.000
_cell.angle_alpha   90.00
_cell.angle_beta   90.00
_cell.angle_gamma   90.00
#
_symmetry.space_group_name_H-M   'P 1'
#
loop_
_entity.id
_entity.type
_entity.pdbx_description
1 polymer ?
#
loop_
_entity_poly.entity_id
_entity_poly.type
_entity_poly.pdbx_seq_one_letter_code
_entity_poly.pdbx_strand_id
1 'polypeptide(L)'
;MKVFELPYVYYSFAKILINKGNITEAISILNKARKELESDLSWDLTYDNLKLLEDIVNMIYKYNGKQELNIFDLFVLLKEPNIIRFKHKDEVYELISKKVDNIVAIKFKDYWFKDFKDFLFKVTLNEQSICKLYDEIEILKK
;
A
#
# COMPACT_ATOMS: atom_id res chain seq x y z
N MET A 1 13.97 -21.21 1.87
CA MET A 1 12.69 -20.70 1.37
C MET A 1 11.84 -20.38 2.59
N LYS A 2 11.76 -19.11 3.01
CA LYS A 2 10.89 -18.74 4.14
C LYS A 2 9.47 -18.65 3.61
N VAL A 3 8.58 -19.24 4.37
CA VAL A 3 7.21 -19.51 4.00
C VAL A 3 6.39 -18.22 4.13
N PHE A 4 6.09 -17.56 3.00
CA PHE A 4 5.16 -16.43 2.89
C PHE A 4 3.68 -16.81 3.16
N GLU A 5 3.43 -18.01 3.71
CA GLU A 5 2.08 -18.53 3.86
C GLU A 5 1.27 -17.74 4.87
N LEU A 6 1.88 -17.12 5.89
CA LEU A 6 1.09 -16.54 6.97
C LEU A 6 0.21 -15.34 6.54
N PRO A 7 0.72 -14.31 5.84
CA PRO A 7 -0.13 -13.24 5.30
C PRO A 7 -1.19 -13.77 4.32
N TYR A 8 -0.83 -14.74 3.47
CA TYR A 8 -1.75 -15.34 2.50
C TYR A 8 -2.87 -16.15 3.17
N VAL A 9 -2.54 -16.89 4.23
CA VAL A 9 -3.48 -17.65 5.05
C VAL A 9 -4.43 -16.69 5.76
N TYR A 10 -3.92 -15.61 6.36
CA TYR A 10 -4.77 -14.58 6.97
C TYR A 10 -5.70 -13.91 5.96
N TYR A 11 -5.19 -13.52 4.78
CA TYR A 11 -6.01 -12.95 3.73
C TYR A 11 -7.13 -13.92 3.28
N SER A 12 -6.78 -15.19 3.07
CA SER A 12 -7.73 -16.23 2.68
C SER A 12 -8.80 -16.47 3.76
N PHE A 13 -8.40 -16.52 5.04
CA PHE A 13 -9.32 -16.67 6.16
C PHE A 13 -10.26 -15.47 6.30
N ALA A 14 -9.75 -14.25 6.14
CA ALA A 14 -10.56 -13.04 6.16
C ALA A 14 -11.64 -13.03 5.06
N LYS A 15 -11.32 -13.51 3.85
CA LYS A 15 -12.34 -13.67 2.78
C LYS A 15 -13.47 -14.60 3.18
N ILE A 16 -13.16 -15.71 3.88
CA ILE A 16 -14.18 -16.64 4.38
C ILE A 16 -15.06 -15.95 5.43
N LEU A 17 -14.47 -15.20 6.35
CA LEU A 17 -15.20 -14.43 7.36
C LEU A 17 -16.12 -13.38 6.74
N ILE A 18 -15.65 -12.65 5.71
CA ILE A 18 -16.48 -11.70 4.96
C ILE A 18 -17.68 -12.40 4.33
N ASN A 19 -17.47 -13.54 3.68
CA ASN A 19 -18.55 -14.31 3.05
C ASN A 19 -19.58 -14.83 4.07
N LYS A 20 -19.18 -15.00 5.33
CA LYS A 20 -20.07 -15.37 6.44
C LYS A 20 -20.72 -14.17 7.14
N GLY A 21 -20.43 -12.94 6.70
CA GLY A 21 -20.95 -11.71 7.32
C GLY A 21 -20.17 -11.23 8.55
N ASN A 22 -19.08 -11.90 8.93
CA ASN A 22 -18.25 -11.55 10.09
C ASN A 22 -17.24 -10.45 9.73
N ILE A 23 -17.73 -9.27 9.35
CA ILE A 23 -16.90 -8.18 8.81
C ILE A 23 -15.86 -7.67 9.82
N THR A 24 -16.25 -7.43 11.07
CA THR A 24 -15.36 -6.87 12.09
C THR A 24 -14.16 -7.78 12.37
N GLU A 25 -14.39 -9.09 12.47
CA GLU A 25 -13.33 -10.07 12.65
C GLU A 25 -12.43 -10.17 11.41
N ALA A 26 -13.04 -10.17 10.22
CA ALA A 26 -12.28 -10.18 8.97
C ALA A 26 -11.34 -8.97 8.85
N ILE A 27 -11.80 -7.77 9.21
CA ILE A 27 -10.97 -6.56 9.21
C ILE A 27 -9.82 -6.67 10.21
N SER A 28 -10.05 -7.24 11.39
CA SER A 28 -8.99 -7.50 12.36
C SER A 28 -7.91 -8.44 11.79
N ILE A 29 -8.32 -9.51 11.10
CA ILE A 29 -7.39 -10.44 10.43
C ILE A 29 -6.65 -9.77 9.26
N LEU A 30 -7.33 -8.97 8.44
CA LEU A 30 -6.71 -8.23 7.34
C LEU A 30 -5.67 -7.23 7.84
N ASN A 31 -5.93 -6.52 8.94
CA ASN A 31 -4.96 -5.61 9.54
C ASN A 31 -3.72 -6.36 10.05
N LYS A 32 -3.87 -7.59 10.57
CA LYS A 32 -2.72 -8.44 10.91
C LYS A 32 -1.93 -8.83 9.65
N ALA A 33 -2.62 -9.32 8.62
CA ALA A 33 -1.99 -9.69 7.35
C ALA A 33 -1.22 -8.53 6.73
N ARG A 34 -1.82 -7.32 6.78
CA ARG A 34 -1.21 -6.08 6.33
C ARG A 34 0.11 -5.81 7.07
N LYS A 35 0.09 -5.77 8.41
CA LYS A 35 1.29 -5.46 9.22
C LYS A 35 2.44 -6.44 8.97
N GLU A 36 2.15 -7.73 8.93
CA GLU A 36 3.17 -8.76 8.64
C GLU A 36 3.79 -8.54 7.25
N LEU A 37 2.95 -8.28 6.25
CA LEU A 37 3.41 -8.08 4.87
C LEU A 37 4.17 -6.77 4.68
N GLU A 38 3.75 -5.68 5.33
CA GLU A 38 4.48 -4.40 5.35
C GLU A 38 5.88 -4.57 5.94
N SER A 39 6.00 -5.34 7.02
CA SER A 39 7.29 -5.70 7.61
C SER A 39 8.13 -6.55 6.64
N ASP A 40 7.55 -7.55 5.99
CA ASP A 40 8.26 -8.42 5.04
C ASP A 40 8.78 -7.66 3.81
N LEU A 41 8.01 -6.69 3.30
CA LEU A 41 8.40 -5.85 2.16
C LEU A 41 9.65 -4.99 2.44
N SER A 42 9.97 -4.74 3.70
CA SER A 42 11.21 -4.05 4.07
C SER A 42 12.47 -4.91 3.81
N TRP A 43 12.30 -6.23 3.71
CA TRP A 43 13.37 -7.22 3.49
C TRP A 43 13.34 -7.80 2.08
N ASP A 44 12.15 -8.13 1.55
CA ASP A 44 12.00 -8.79 0.25
C ASP A 44 10.80 -8.23 -0.55
N LEU A 45 11.13 -7.27 -1.41
CA LEU A 45 10.17 -6.59 -2.28
C LEU A 45 9.96 -7.39 -3.57
N THR A 46 8.83 -8.09 -3.65
CA THR A 46 8.40 -8.83 -4.85
C THR A 46 7.07 -8.31 -5.39
N TYR A 47 6.80 -8.58 -6.67
CA TYR A 47 5.56 -8.10 -7.31
C TYR A 47 4.34 -8.80 -6.71
N ASP A 48 4.49 -10.07 -6.35
CA ASP A 48 3.44 -10.87 -5.71
C ASP A 48 3.12 -10.35 -4.30
N ASN A 49 4.15 -9.96 -3.52
CA ASN A 49 3.93 -9.36 -2.21
C ASN A 49 3.21 -8.01 -2.31
N LEU A 50 3.59 -7.15 -3.27
CA LEU A 50 2.87 -5.90 -3.51
C LEU A 50 1.44 -6.15 -4.01
N LYS A 51 1.22 -7.20 -4.81
CA LYS A 51 -0.13 -7.55 -5.27
C LYS A 51 -1.02 -8.02 -4.13
N LEU A 52 -0.51 -8.87 -3.24
CA LEU A 52 -1.23 -9.30 -2.06
C LEU A 52 -1.53 -8.12 -1.13
N LEU A 53 -0.56 -7.22 -0.92
CA LEU A 53 -0.76 -6.03 -0.09
C LEU A 53 -1.83 -5.10 -0.68
N GLU A 54 -1.77 -4.84 -1.99
CA GLU A 54 -2.79 -4.07 -2.71
C GLU A 54 -4.19 -4.68 -2.48
N ASP A 55 -4.32 -6.01 -2.61
CA ASP A 55 -5.59 -6.71 -2.44
C ASP A 55 -6.10 -6.63 -0.98
N ILE A 56 -5.21 -6.75 0.01
CA ILE A 56 -5.53 -6.58 1.44
C ILE A 56 -6.00 -5.15 1.71
N VAL A 57 -5.25 -4.13 1.29
CA VAL A 57 -5.60 -2.71 1.50
C VAL A 57 -6.93 -2.38 0.83
N ASN A 58 -7.14 -2.83 -0.41
CA ASN A 58 -8.41 -2.69 -1.11
C ASN A 58 -9.58 -3.29 -0.34
N MET A 59 -9.38 -4.48 0.23
CA MET A 59 -10.41 -5.17 0.99
C MET A 59 -10.72 -4.44 2.31
N ILE A 60 -9.69 -3.93 2.99
CA ILE A 60 -9.90 -3.11 4.19
C ILE A 60 -10.71 -1.87 3.84
N TYR A 61 -10.32 -1.08 2.83
CA TYR A 61 -11.09 0.11 2.43
C TYR A 61 -12.53 -0.19 2.01
N LYS A 62 -12.75 -1.33 1.34
CA LYS A 62 -14.09 -1.74 0.90
C LYS A 62 -15.04 -1.97 2.08
N TYR A 63 -14.55 -2.53 3.18
CA TYR A 63 -15.37 -2.96 4.32
C TYR A 63 -15.18 -2.11 5.59
N ASN A 64 -14.13 -1.30 5.63
CA ASN A 64 -13.77 -0.43 6.73
C ASN A 64 -13.17 0.86 6.16
N GLY A 65 -13.97 1.92 6.14
CA GLY A 65 -13.54 3.25 5.67
C GLY A 65 -12.64 4.02 6.64
N LYS A 66 -12.24 3.42 7.77
CA LYS A 66 -11.42 4.07 8.80
C LYS A 66 -10.18 3.22 9.11
N GLN A 67 -9.01 3.75 8.77
CA GLN A 67 -7.72 3.23 9.22
C GLN A 67 -6.69 4.36 9.30
N GLU A 68 -5.61 4.12 10.05
CA GLU A 68 -4.44 4.98 10.02
C GLU A 68 -3.82 4.93 8.62
N LEU A 69 -3.54 6.11 8.05
CA LEU A 69 -2.98 6.23 6.72
C LEU A 69 -1.46 6.02 6.77
N ASN A 70 -0.95 5.16 5.89
CA ASN A 70 0.46 5.05 5.56
C ASN A 70 0.64 5.07 4.03
N ILE A 71 1.88 4.91 3.56
CA ILE A 71 2.19 4.96 2.12
C ILE A 71 1.47 3.87 1.29
N PHE A 72 1.13 2.72 1.86
CA PHE A 72 0.45 1.65 1.15
C PHE A 72 -1.05 1.91 0.97
N ASP A 73 -1.66 2.80 1.77
CA ASP A 73 -3.02 3.29 1.52
C ASP A 73 -3.16 3.97 0.14
N LEU A 74 -2.05 4.42 -0.43
CA LEU A 74 -2.04 5.06 -1.74
C LEU A 74 -2.42 4.09 -2.88
N PHE A 75 -2.39 2.77 -2.66
CA PHE A 75 -3.02 1.80 -3.57
C PHE A 75 -4.48 2.10 -3.86
N VAL A 76 -5.20 2.70 -2.90
CA VAL A 76 -6.60 3.09 -3.04
C VAL A 76 -6.71 4.56 -3.40
N LEU A 77 -5.96 5.43 -2.73
CA LEU A 77 -6.11 6.88 -2.88
C LEU A 77 -5.62 7.43 -4.23
N LEU A 78 -4.77 6.67 -4.94
CA LEU A 78 -4.26 7.02 -6.28
C LEU A 78 -4.94 6.21 -7.40
N LYS A 79 -6.09 5.56 -7.15
CA LYS A 79 -6.90 4.93 -8.21
C LYS A 79 -7.55 5.91 -9.17
N GLU A 80 -7.67 7.16 -8.75
CA GLU A 80 -8.13 8.28 -9.56
C GLU A 80 -7.07 9.39 -9.57
N PRO A 81 -7.11 10.31 -10.56
CA PRO A 81 -6.22 11.46 -10.60
C PRO A 81 -6.31 12.30 -9.31
N ASN A 82 -5.20 12.47 -8.64
CA ASN A 82 -5.12 13.08 -7.33
C ASN A 82 -3.71 13.66 -7.09
N ILE A 83 -3.60 14.53 -6.10
CA ILE A 83 -2.32 15.05 -5.61
C ILE A 83 -2.24 14.74 -4.13
N ILE A 84 -1.25 13.94 -3.75
CA ILE A 84 -1.00 13.53 -2.38
C ILE A 84 0.35 14.09 -1.96
N ARG A 85 0.40 14.65 -0.76
CA ARG A 85 1.65 15.08 -0.14
C ARG A 85 1.99 14.15 1.00
N PHE A 86 3.28 13.87 1.14
CA PHE A 86 3.78 13.10 2.26
C PHE A 86 5.08 13.72 2.75
N LYS A 87 5.38 13.51 4.03
CA LYS A 87 6.57 13.99 4.70
C LYS A 87 7.44 12.81 5.10
N HIS A 88 8.75 12.94 4.89
CA HIS A 88 9.76 12.05 5.45
C HIS A 88 10.86 12.93 6.03
N LYS A 89 11.16 12.76 7.32
CA LYS A 89 12.03 13.68 8.08
C LYS A 89 11.53 15.13 7.94
N ASP A 90 12.37 16.06 7.48
CA ASP A 90 12.00 17.47 7.30
C ASP A 90 11.59 17.83 5.86
N GLU A 91 11.57 16.86 4.96
CA GLU A 91 11.23 17.09 3.55
C GLU A 91 9.78 16.71 3.25
N VAL A 92 9.10 17.58 2.50
CA VAL A 92 7.76 17.34 1.98
C VAL A 92 7.86 16.99 0.50
N TYR A 93 7.25 15.89 0.13
CA TYR A 93 7.18 15.42 -1.24
C TYR A 93 5.75 15.41 -1.76
N GLU A 94 5.62 15.44 -3.09
CA GLU A 94 4.35 15.43 -3.78
C GLU A 94 4.31 14.27 -4.78
N LEU A 95 3.21 13.51 -4.72
CA LEU A 95 2.81 12.50 -5.69
C LEU A 95 1.62 13.02 -6.46
N ILE A 96 1.73 13.02 -7.79
CA ILE A 96 0.65 13.41 -8.68
C ILE A 96 0.25 12.17 -9.47
N SER A 97 -0.99 11.72 -9.32
CA SER A 97 -1.57 10.69 -10.18
C SER A 97 -2.33 11.34 -11.35
N LYS A 98 -2.14 10.82 -12.56
CA LYS A 98 -2.89 11.22 -13.76
C LYS A 98 -3.31 9.99 -14.55
N LYS A 99 -4.49 10.08 -15.17
CA LYS A 99 -4.98 9.04 -16.08
C LYS A 99 -4.31 9.21 -17.45
N VAL A 100 -3.63 8.17 -17.92
CA VAL A 100 -2.97 8.06 -19.22
C VAL A 100 -3.31 6.69 -19.79
N ASP A 101 -3.94 6.63 -20.96
CA ASP A 101 -4.27 5.38 -21.68
C ASP A 101 -4.91 4.29 -20.80
N ASN A 102 -5.93 4.68 -20.01
CA ASN A 102 -6.65 3.83 -19.04
C ASN A 102 -5.87 3.33 -17.83
N ILE A 103 -4.62 3.76 -17.64
CA ILE A 103 -3.82 3.50 -16.43
C ILE A 103 -3.67 4.80 -15.65
N VAL A 104 -3.58 4.72 -14.33
CA VAL A 104 -3.23 5.87 -13.51
C VAL A 104 -1.72 5.87 -13.28
N ALA A 105 -1.02 6.70 -14.05
CA ALA A 105 0.40 6.93 -13.94
C ALA A 105 0.72 7.84 -12.76
N ILE A 106 1.87 7.62 -12.13
CA ILE A 106 2.32 8.39 -10.97
C ILE A 106 3.50 9.27 -11.38
N LYS A 107 3.44 10.56 -11.04
CA LYS A 107 4.59 11.47 -11.13
C LYS A 107 5.13 11.73 -9.73
N PHE A 108 6.45 11.59 -9.60
CA PHE A 108 7.20 11.94 -8.40
C PHE A 108 8.48 12.68 -8.83
N LYS A 109 8.68 13.90 -8.33
CA LYS A 109 9.71 14.82 -8.83
C LYS A 109 9.59 14.96 -10.37
N ASP A 110 10.68 14.80 -11.10
CA ASP A 110 10.71 14.90 -12.57
C ASP A 110 10.45 13.58 -13.30
N TYR A 111 10.10 12.51 -12.58
CA TYR A 111 9.94 11.17 -13.15
C TYR A 111 8.49 10.70 -13.16
N TRP A 112 8.15 9.99 -14.23
CA TRP A 112 6.87 9.28 -14.39
C TRP A 112 7.06 7.78 -14.20
N PHE A 113 6.15 7.18 -13.45
CA PHE A 113 6.05 5.76 -13.16
C PHE A 113 4.77 5.23 -13.78
N LYS A 114 4.83 3.99 -14.27
CA LYS A 114 3.70 3.36 -14.96
C LYS A 114 2.45 3.30 -14.06
N ASP A 115 2.65 2.96 -12.80
CA ASP A 115 1.63 2.86 -11.77
C ASP A 115 2.27 2.99 -10.37
N PHE A 116 1.46 2.86 -9.32
CA PHE A 116 1.95 2.98 -7.95
C PHE A 116 2.89 1.83 -7.53
N LYS A 117 2.77 0.63 -8.10
CA LYS A 117 3.71 -0.47 -7.82
C LYS A 117 5.07 -0.17 -8.41
N ASP A 118 5.10 0.31 -9.65
CA ASP A 118 6.33 0.74 -10.32
C ASP A 118 7.04 1.84 -9.53
N PHE A 119 6.27 2.76 -8.94
CA PHE A 119 6.79 3.74 -7.98
C PHE A 119 7.42 3.08 -6.74
N LEU A 120 6.71 2.19 -6.06
CA LEU A 120 7.23 1.49 -4.87
C LEU A 120 8.52 0.69 -5.15
N PHE A 121 8.63 0.11 -6.35
CA PHE A 121 9.82 -0.64 -6.77
C PHE A 121 11.05 0.21 -7.04
N LYS A 122 10.87 1.40 -7.62
CA LYS A 122 11.97 2.19 -8.16
C LYS A 122 12.38 3.36 -7.27
N VAL A 123 11.49 3.85 -6.42
CA VAL A 123 11.75 5.06 -5.65
C VAL A 123 12.52 4.76 -4.38
N THR A 124 13.61 5.52 -4.22
CA THR A 124 14.39 5.61 -3.00
C THR A 124 14.36 7.05 -2.46
N LEU A 125 14.38 7.18 -1.14
CA LEU A 125 14.60 8.43 -0.41
C LEU A 125 15.84 8.23 0.44
N ASN A 126 16.83 9.13 0.33
CA ASN A 126 18.11 9.00 1.05
C ASN A 126 18.73 7.60 0.89
N GLU A 127 18.77 7.08 -0.35
CA GLU A 127 19.30 5.75 -0.71
C GLU A 127 18.52 4.54 -0.16
N GLN A 128 17.43 4.76 0.56
CA GLN A 128 16.58 3.70 1.10
C GLN A 128 15.30 3.57 0.28
N SER A 129 14.89 2.34 -0.04
CA SER A 129 13.60 2.09 -0.71
C SER A 129 12.47 2.67 0.13
N ILE A 130 11.51 3.32 -0.54
CA ILE A 130 10.34 3.90 0.13
C ILE A 130 9.53 2.85 0.90
N CYS A 131 9.55 1.59 0.46
CA CYS A 131 8.91 0.47 1.17
C CYS A 131 9.55 0.18 2.54
N LYS A 132 10.83 0.52 2.74
CA LYS A 132 11.52 0.37 4.03
C LYS A 132 11.25 1.52 4.99
N LEU A 133 10.72 2.63 4.47
CA LEU A 133 10.49 3.87 5.20
C LEU A 133 9.00 4.07 5.54
N TYR A 134 8.16 3.04 5.33
CA TYR A 134 6.71 3.18 5.34
C TYR A 134 6.14 3.66 6.69
N ASP A 135 6.81 3.34 7.80
CA ASP A 135 6.49 3.74 9.17
C ASP A 135 7.06 5.12 9.53
N GLU A 136 8.04 5.61 8.78
CA GLU A 136 8.60 6.97 8.89
C GLU A 136 7.88 7.99 8.00
N ILE A 137 7.01 7.54 7.10
CA ILE A 137 6.29 8.39 6.14
C ILE A 137 4.96 8.86 6.73
N GLU A 138 4.81 10.18 6.86
CA GLU A 138 3.56 10.81 7.26
C GLU A 138 2.80 11.29 6.02
N ILE A 139 1.60 10.73 5.77
CA ILE A 139 0.71 11.23 4.72
C ILE A 139 0.05 12.53 5.19
N LEU A 140 0.31 13.62 4.49
CA LEU A 140 -0.26 14.93 4.80
C LEU A 140 -1.68 14.99 4.23
N LYS A 141 -2.68 14.92 5.11
CA LYS A 141 -4.07 15.16 4.73
C LYS A 141 -4.22 16.61 4.25
N LYS A 142 -4.90 16.80 3.12
CA LYS A 142 -5.35 18.12 2.66
C LYS A 142 -6.42 18.67 3.58
#